data_AF-A0A554LR32-F1
#
_entry.id   AF-A0A554LR32-F1
#
_cell.length_a   1.000
_cell.length_b   1.000
_cell.length_c   1.000
_cell.angle_alpha   90.00
_cell.angle_beta   90.00
_cell.angle_gamma   90.00
#
_symmetry.space_group_name_H-M   'P 1'
#
loop_
_entity.id
_entity.type
_entity.pdbx_description
1 polymer ?
#
loop_
_entity_poly.entity_id
_entity_poly.type
_entity_poly.pdbx_seq_one_letter_code
_entity_poly.pdbx_strand_id
1 'polypeptide(L)'
;MTFNKQFKDRWLKFSLAEQMANIGAEIGRAINWRNKDEKMSKSSFERGIELLDLTIEDAKNKKRLKELLRVREMLVDYFCFNNIYGSSDEKWNSYFYAFNYAARLSH
;
A
#
# COMPACT_ATOMS: atom_id res chain seq x y z
N MET A 1 -1.29 -9.78 11.40
CA MET A 1 -0.21 -10.73 11.77
C MET A 1 1.07 -9.95 11.99
N THR A 2 1.95 -10.37 12.90
CA THR A 2 3.24 -9.69 13.09
C THR A 2 4.27 -10.21 12.07
N PHE A 3 4.85 -9.33 11.27
CA PHE A 3 5.97 -9.70 10.39
C PHE A 3 7.15 -10.25 11.19
N ASN A 4 7.76 -11.34 10.71
CA ASN A 4 9.00 -11.84 11.29
C ASN A 4 10.16 -10.84 11.04
N LYS A 5 11.23 -10.95 11.85
CA LYS A 5 12.37 -10.04 11.80
C LYS A 5 13.04 -10.00 10.42
N GLN A 6 13.28 -11.17 9.82
CA GLN A 6 13.95 -11.27 8.52
C GLN A 6 13.19 -10.53 7.42
N PHE A 7 11.85 -10.62 7.42
CA PHE A 7 11.01 -9.90 6.49
C PHE A 7 11.14 -8.38 6.70
N LYS A 8 11.04 -7.91 7.94
CA LYS A 8 11.18 -6.48 8.27
C LYS A 8 12.54 -5.96 7.80
N ASP A 9 13.62 -6.66 8.12
CA ASP A 9 14.98 -6.26 7.75
C ASP A 9 15.16 -6.18 6.22
N ARG A 10 14.52 -7.07 5.45
CA ARG A 10 14.51 -6.99 3.99
C ARG A 10 13.67 -5.81 3.49
N TRP A 11 12.49 -5.60 4.06
CA TRP A 11 11.58 -4.51 3.66
C TRP A 11 12.21 -3.13 3.87
N LEU A 12 12.95 -2.94 4.97
CA LEU A 12 13.63 -1.68 5.28
C LEU A 12 14.80 -1.37 4.33
N LYS A 13 15.25 -2.33 3.51
CA LYS A 13 16.26 -2.08 2.47
C LYS A 13 15.69 -1.48 1.18
N PHE A 14 14.39 -1.67 0.93
CA PHE A 14 13.73 -1.09 -0.23
C PHE A 14 13.68 0.43 -0.14
N SER A 15 13.89 1.13 -1.25
CA SER A 15 13.56 2.53 -1.40
C SER A 15 12.07 2.78 -1.14
N LEU A 16 11.69 4.04 -0.89
CA LEU A 16 10.27 4.40 -0.74
C LEU A 16 9.46 4.01 -2.00
N ALA A 17 10.04 4.17 -3.19
CA ALA A 17 9.38 3.80 -4.44
C ALA A 17 9.10 2.29 -4.52
N GLU A 18 10.08 1.45 -4.17
CA GLU A 18 9.91 0.00 -4.10
C GLU A 18 8.89 -0.41 -3.02
N GLN A 19 8.92 0.22 -1.84
CA GLN A 19 7.95 -0.03 -0.77
C GLN A 19 6.52 0.26 -1.26
N MET A 20 6.32 1.45 -1.85
CA MET A 20 5.01 1.88 -2.36
C MET A 20 4.56 1.06 -3.57
N ALA A 21 5.46 0.63 -4.46
CA ALA A 21 5.15 -0.25 -5.58
C ALA A 21 4.60 -1.61 -5.09
N ASN A 22 5.26 -2.21 -4.08
CA ASN A 22 4.82 -3.46 -3.48
C ASN A 22 3.49 -3.33 -2.73
N ILE A 23 3.28 -2.23 -2.00
CA ILE A 23 1.98 -1.92 -1.38
C ILE A 23 0.90 -1.82 -2.47
N GLY A 24 1.20 -1.10 -3.55
CA GLY A 24 0.30 -0.95 -4.69
C GLY A 24 -0.10 -2.27 -5.34
N ALA A 25 0.79 -3.25 -5.38
CA ALA A 25 0.47 -4.59 -5.87
C ALA A 25 -0.57 -5.30 -4.99
N GLU A 26 -0.51 -5.15 -3.66
CA GLU A 26 -1.53 -5.68 -2.74
C GLU A 26 -2.86 -4.96 -2.89
N ILE A 27 -2.84 -3.62 -3.02
CA ILE A 27 -4.06 -2.85 -3.25
C ILE A 27 -4.71 -3.21 -4.60
N GLY A 28 -3.92 -3.38 -5.65
CA GLY A 28 -4.40 -3.85 -6.95
C GLY A 28 -4.99 -5.26 -6.87
N ARG A 29 -4.38 -6.17 -6.10
CA ARG A 29 -4.96 -7.49 -5.79
C ARG A 29 -6.30 -7.36 -5.07
N ALA A 30 -6.38 -6.49 -4.06
CA ALA A 30 -7.61 -6.27 -3.31
C ALA A 30 -8.74 -5.79 -4.22
N ILE A 31 -8.47 -4.85 -5.12
CA ILE A 31 -9.40 -4.37 -6.15
C ILE A 31 -9.84 -5.52 -7.06
N ASN A 32 -8.89 -6.27 -7.62
CA ASN A 32 -9.16 -7.34 -8.60
C ASN A 32 -10.02 -8.48 -8.05
N TRP A 33 -9.92 -8.76 -6.75
CA TRP A 33 -10.70 -9.80 -6.07
C TRP A 33 -12.03 -9.31 -5.52
N ARG A 34 -12.27 -7.99 -5.42
CA ARG A 34 -13.43 -7.42 -4.70
C ARG A 34 -14.78 -8.00 -5.11
N ASN A 35 -14.99 -8.19 -6.43
CA ASN A 35 -16.24 -8.73 -6.97
C ASN A 35 -16.19 -10.24 -7.27
N LYS A 36 -15.09 -10.92 -6.89
CA LYS A 36 -14.85 -12.34 -7.20
C LYS A 36 -14.77 -13.19 -5.95
N ASP A 37 -14.04 -12.71 -4.94
CA ASP A 37 -13.84 -13.35 -3.66
C ASP A 37 -13.53 -12.26 -2.61
N GLU A 38 -14.53 -11.96 -1.79
CA GLU A 38 -14.44 -10.94 -0.74
C GLU A 38 -13.34 -11.25 0.27
N LYS A 39 -13.12 -12.53 0.61
CA LYS A 39 -12.10 -12.94 1.57
C LYS A 39 -10.70 -12.70 1.01
N MET A 40 -10.49 -12.97 -0.27
CA MET A 40 -9.22 -12.69 -0.95
C MET A 40 -8.98 -11.19 -1.11
N SER A 41 -10.04 -10.43 -1.42
CA SER A 41 -9.99 -8.96 -1.48
C SER A 41 -9.56 -8.38 -0.13
N LYS A 42 -10.26 -8.78 0.95
CA LYS A 42 -9.98 -8.34 2.32
C LYS A 42 -8.58 -8.73 2.78
N SER A 43 -8.17 -9.98 2.56
CA SER A 43 -6.81 -10.44 2.90
C SER A 43 -5.72 -9.61 2.21
N SER A 44 -5.93 -9.27 0.93
CA SER A 44 -4.97 -8.45 0.17
C SER A 44 -4.95 -7.00 0.67
N PHE A 45 -6.11 -6.43 0.98
CA PHE A 45 -6.20 -5.08 1.55
C PHE A 45 -5.51 -4.99 2.92
N GLU A 46 -5.82 -5.90 3.83
CA GLU A 46 -5.18 -5.98 5.15
C GLU A 46 -3.66 -6.10 5.01
N ARG A 47 -3.20 -6.93 4.07
CA ARG A 47 -1.78 -7.06 3.76
C ARG A 47 -1.16 -5.76 3.26
N GLY A 48 -1.83 -5.03 2.38
CA GLY A 48 -1.39 -3.72 1.89
C GLY A 48 -1.25 -2.69 3.03
N ILE A 49 -2.21 -2.67 3.96
CA ILE A 49 -2.16 -1.78 5.14
C ILE A 49 -1.02 -2.18 6.09
N GLU A 50 -0.82 -3.47 6.37
CA GLU A 50 0.30 -3.94 7.19
C GLU A 50 1.67 -3.47 6.63
N LEU A 51 1.84 -3.55 5.31
CA LEU A 51 3.07 -3.09 4.63
C LEU A 51 3.20 -1.56 4.66
N LEU A 52 2.10 -0.83 4.52
CA LEU A 52 2.08 0.62 4.65
C LEU A 52 2.43 1.06 6.07
N ASP A 53 1.92 0.38 7.09
CA ASP A 53 2.25 0.64 8.50
C ASP A 53 3.75 0.39 8.76
N LEU A 54 4.31 -0.70 8.25
CA LEU A 54 5.76 -0.95 8.31
C LEU A 54 6.58 0.12 7.56
N THR A 55 6.03 0.69 6.49
CA THR A 55 6.66 1.77 5.70
C THR A 55 6.59 3.11 6.41
N ILE A 56 5.52 3.36 7.19
CA ILE A 56 5.34 4.53 8.06
C ILE A 56 6.33 4.47 9.23
N GLU A 57 6.55 3.29 9.81
CA GLU A 57 7.51 3.08 10.91
C GLU A 57 8.97 3.25 10.49
N ASP A 58 9.26 3.18 9.18
CA ASP A 58 10.61 3.28 8.65
C ASP A 58 11.22 4.68 8.88
N ALA A 59 12.33 4.74 9.63
CA ALA A 59 12.98 5.98 9.99
C ALA A 59 13.39 6.83 8.77
N LYS A 60 13.69 6.20 7.62
CA LYS A 60 14.06 6.94 6.40
C LYS A 60 12.88 7.72 5.80
N ASN A 61 11.65 7.31 6.10
CA ASN A 61 10.42 7.89 5.56
C ASN A 61 9.82 8.98 6.47
N LYS A 62 10.46 9.32 7.59
CA LYS A 62 9.97 10.33 8.56
C LYS A 62 9.59 11.68 7.94
N LYS A 63 10.28 12.10 6.87
CA LYS A 63 10.01 13.35 6.15
C LYS A 63 8.77 13.31 5.23
N ARG A 64 8.08 12.16 5.13
CA ARG A 64 6.92 11.91 4.27
C ARG A 64 5.71 11.36 5.03
N LEU A 65 5.76 11.35 6.38
CA LEU A 65 4.70 10.77 7.21
C LEU A 65 3.32 11.35 6.93
N LYS A 66 3.21 12.66 6.68
CA LYS A 66 1.93 13.30 6.36
C LYS A 66 1.28 12.66 5.12
N GLU A 67 2.06 12.42 4.08
CA GLU A 67 1.59 11.83 2.84
C GLU A 67 1.25 10.35 3.03
N LEU A 68 2.11 9.59 3.70
CA LEU A 68 1.88 8.17 3.97
C LEU A 68 0.64 7.92 4.84
N LEU A 69 0.45 8.73 5.88
CA LEU A 69 -0.74 8.66 6.74
C LEU A 69 -2.01 9.07 5.98
N ARG A 70 -1.91 10.00 5.02
CA ARG A 70 -3.05 10.35 4.15
C ARG A 70 -3.41 9.20 3.21
N VAL A 71 -2.43 8.52 2.63
CA VAL A 71 -2.66 7.31 1.83
C VAL A 71 -3.37 6.26 2.67
N ARG A 72 -2.89 6.03 3.90
CA ARG A 72 -3.51 5.08 4.83
C ARG A 72 -4.96 5.44 5.13
N GLU A 73 -5.21 6.70 5.47
CA GLU A 73 -6.56 7.23 5.74
C GLU A 73 -7.50 7.01 4.54
N MET A 74 -7.08 7.42 3.35
CA MET A 74 -7.89 7.32 2.14
C MET A 74 -8.13 5.86 1.71
N LEU A 75 -7.14 4.97 1.88
CA LEU A 75 -7.31 3.54 1.60
C LEU A 75 -8.33 2.91 2.56
N VAL A 76 -8.24 3.23 3.85
CA VAL A 76 -9.18 2.73 4.85
C VAL A 76 -10.58 3.28 4.60
N ASP A 77 -10.72 4.57 4.29
CA ASP A 77 -12.00 5.16 3.89
C ASP A 77 -12.60 4.45 2.67
N TYR A 78 -11.78 4.19 1.65
CA TYR A 78 -12.21 3.55 0.40
C TYR A 78 -12.65 2.09 0.56
N PHE A 79 -11.93 1.30 1.35
CA PHE A 79 -12.20 -0.14 1.48
C PHE A 79 -13.14 -0.49 2.63
N CYS A 80 -13.23 0.34 3.67
CA CYS A 80 -13.94 0.00 4.90
C CYS A 80 -15.08 0.94 5.27
N PHE A 81 -15.17 2.12 4.65
CA PHE A 81 -16.14 3.14 5.00
C PHE A 81 -16.89 3.67 3.77
N ASN A 82 -17.44 4.87 3.88
CA ASN A 82 -18.34 5.46 2.89
C ASN A 82 -17.61 6.12 1.72
N ASN A 83 -16.28 6.00 1.64
CA ASN A 83 -15.48 6.63 0.60
C ASN A 83 -15.75 8.15 0.50
N ILE A 84 -15.77 8.85 1.63
CA ILE A 84 -16.09 10.28 1.70
C ILE A 84 -15.11 11.14 0.90
N TYR A 85 -13.91 10.62 0.63
CA TYR A 85 -12.89 11.27 -0.19
C TYR A 85 -13.03 11.00 -1.69
N GLY A 86 -14.01 10.19 -2.11
CA GLY A 86 -14.33 9.98 -3.53
C GLY A 86 -13.22 9.29 -4.32
N SER A 87 -12.54 8.31 -3.72
CA SER A 87 -11.55 7.46 -4.38
C SER A 87 -12.21 6.49 -5.36
N SER A 88 -11.44 5.93 -6.29
CA SER A 88 -11.89 4.89 -7.21
C SER A 88 -10.76 3.90 -7.50
N ASP A 89 -11.09 2.76 -8.08
CA ASP A 89 -10.12 1.73 -8.48
C ASP A 89 -9.08 2.30 -9.45
N GLU A 90 -9.50 3.12 -10.42
CA GLU A 90 -8.64 3.77 -11.39
C GLU A 90 -7.67 4.73 -10.71
N LYS A 91 -8.17 5.57 -9.78
CA LYS A 91 -7.32 6.53 -9.05
C LYS A 91 -6.24 5.80 -8.24
N TRP A 92 -6.59 4.71 -7.57
CA TRP A 92 -5.62 3.92 -6.80
C TRP A 92 -4.59 3.24 -7.69
N ASN A 93 -5.04 2.60 -8.78
CA ASN A 93 -4.14 1.99 -9.75
C ASN A 93 -3.19 3.04 -10.35
N SER A 94 -3.70 4.18 -10.82
CA SER A 94 -2.86 5.26 -11.36
C SER A 94 -1.85 5.79 -10.34
N TYR A 95 -2.28 6.01 -9.09
CA TYR A 95 -1.39 6.46 -8.01
C TYR A 95 -0.23 5.48 -7.77
N PHE A 96 -0.52 4.18 -7.64
CA PHE A 96 0.49 3.17 -7.36
C PHE A 96 1.32 2.77 -8.58
N TYR A 97 0.81 2.91 -9.81
CA TYR A 97 1.59 2.67 -11.02
C TYR A 97 2.75 3.65 -11.19
N ALA A 98 2.60 4.90 -10.74
CA ALA A 98 3.71 5.85 -10.73
C ALA A 98 4.91 5.33 -9.91
N PHE A 99 4.65 4.70 -8.77
CA PHE A 99 5.70 4.09 -7.94
C PHE A 99 6.29 2.83 -8.57
N ASN A 100 5.47 1.99 -9.23
CA ASN A 100 5.98 0.84 -9.99
C ASN A 100 6.96 1.27 -11.10
N TYR A 101 6.58 2.32 -11.85
CA TYR A 101 7.44 2.89 -12.87
C TYR A 101 8.74 3.46 -12.27
N ALA A 102 8.64 4.26 -11.21
CA ALA A 102 9.80 4.84 -10.53
C ALA A 102 10.74 3.76 -9.98
N ALA A 103 10.21 2.72 -9.33
CA ALA A 103 10.99 1.60 -8.80
C ALA A 103 11.74 0.85 -9.92
N ARG A 104 11.16 0.74 -11.12
CA ARG A 104 11.79 0.09 -12.27
C ARG A 104 12.92 0.91 -12.88
N LEU A 105 12.86 2.24 -12.83
CA LEU A 105 13.93 3.11 -13.31
C LEU A 105 15.17 3.09 -12.41
N SER A 106 15.00 2.74 -11.13
CA SER A 106 16.08 2.63 -10.14
C SER A 106 16.77 1.26 -10.09
N HIS A 107 16.35 0.31 -10.92
CA HIS A 107 16.96 -1.01 -11.09
C HIS A 107 17.81 -1.06 -12.36
#